data_AF-Q4RVV9-F1
#
_entry.id   AF-Q4RVV9-F1
#
_cell.length_a   1.000
_cell.length_b   1.000
_cell.length_c   1.000
_cell.angle_alpha   90.00
_cell.angle_beta   90.00
_cell.angle_gamma   90.00
#
_symmetry.space_group_name_H-M   'P 1'
#
loop_
_entity.id
_entity.type
_entity.pdbx_description
1 polymer ?
#
loop_
_entity_poly.entity_id
_entity_poly.type
_entity_poly.pdbx_seq_one_letter_code
_entity_poly.pdbx_strand_id
1 'polypeptide(L)'
;MTTTESKEEISDTDSGIILHSGSGSPTSSLKDLSSHTRALKLKHQSLEERLELCLLELRQLCIREAVRPPRGQRCVLWLSGWAKGILNQQELTGKMPSDYPLMPDENPPPVRRRIGASFKLDKRLILQDKEDSELQTLETDLAVHQQIYEAARKLSLEEHLSKPQKKSRLQQCKREEKKVRQLQEALFQHRNKS
;
A
#
# COMPACT_ATOMS: atom_id res chain seq x y z
N MET A 1 -1.55 -48.92 -60.47
CA MET A 1 -1.67 -47.82 -61.45
C MET A 1 -3.12 -47.37 -61.36
N THR A 2 -3.51 -46.17 -60.95
CA THR A 2 -2.88 -44.83 -61.00
C THR A 2 -3.34 -43.98 -59.81
N THR A 3 -2.45 -43.09 -59.39
CA THR A 3 -2.60 -41.93 -58.51
C THR A 3 -3.60 -40.89 -59.03
N THR A 4 -4.26 -40.13 -58.14
CA THR A 4 -4.18 -38.65 -58.07
C THR A 4 -4.93 -38.09 -56.85
N GLU A 5 -4.20 -37.22 -56.15
CA GLU A 5 -4.59 -36.30 -55.07
C GLU A 5 -5.37 -35.10 -55.66
N SER A 6 -6.38 -34.59 -54.95
CA SER A 6 -6.96 -33.27 -55.21
C SER A 6 -7.30 -32.57 -53.88
N LYS A 7 -6.63 -31.45 -53.70
CA LYS A 7 -6.61 -30.48 -52.62
C LYS A 7 -7.64 -29.40 -52.93
N GLU A 8 -8.58 -29.15 -52.03
CA GLU A 8 -9.44 -27.95 -52.11
C GLU A 8 -8.88 -26.87 -51.19
N GLU A 9 -8.35 -25.84 -51.85
CA GLU A 9 -8.18 -24.50 -51.31
C GLU A 9 -9.52 -23.77 -51.37
N ILE A 10 -9.83 -22.98 -50.34
CA ILE A 10 -10.64 -21.78 -50.50
C ILE A 10 -10.01 -20.68 -49.65
N SER A 11 -9.34 -19.77 -50.36
CA SER A 11 -9.06 -18.35 -50.12
C SER A 11 -8.99 -17.80 -48.68
N ASP A 12 -7.92 -17.05 -48.41
CA ASP A 12 -8.13 -15.69 -47.88
C ASP A 12 -7.07 -14.72 -48.39
N THR A 13 -7.56 -13.51 -48.58
CA THR A 13 -7.10 -12.49 -49.52
C THR A 13 -5.94 -11.66 -48.97
N ASP A 14 -5.08 -11.26 -49.91
CA ASP A 14 -4.05 -10.23 -49.86
C ASP A 14 -4.36 -9.01 -48.97
N SER A 15 -3.41 -8.66 -48.10
CA SER A 15 -3.08 -7.27 -47.78
C SER A 15 -1.64 -7.21 -47.26
N GLY A 16 -0.71 -7.13 -48.20
CA GLY A 16 0.68 -6.77 -47.90
C GLY A 16 0.77 -5.40 -47.23
N ILE A 17 1.30 -5.36 -46.00
CA ILE A 17 1.77 -4.12 -45.36
C ILE A 17 3.28 -4.06 -45.56
N ILE A 18 3.72 -3.24 -46.52
CA ILE A 18 5.13 -2.87 -46.63
C ILE A 18 5.41 -1.78 -45.59
N LEU A 19 6.00 -2.17 -44.45
CA LEU A 19 6.56 -1.21 -43.49
C LEU A 19 7.93 -0.74 -43.99
N HIS A 20 7.94 0.36 -44.75
CA HIS A 20 9.14 1.18 -44.85
C HIS A 20 9.24 2.06 -43.60
N SER A 21 9.96 1.59 -42.58
CA SER A 21 10.42 2.44 -41.48
C SER A 21 11.90 2.75 -41.67
N GLY A 22 12.18 3.82 -42.42
CA GLY A 22 13.40 4.57 -42.23
C GLY A 22 13.27 5.46 -41.00
N SER A 23 14.22 5.39 -40.07
CA SER A 23 14.67 6.50 -39.23
C SER A 23 15.69 5.97 -38.22
N GLY A 24 16.90 6.54 -38.26
CA GLY A 24 18.04 6.13 -37.45
C GLY A 24 17.81 6.29 -35.95
N SER A 25 18.37 5.37 -35.18
CA SER A 25 18.47 5.50 -33.72
C SER A 25 19.60 6.47 -33.34
N PRO A 26 19.33 7.56 -32.61
CA PRO A 26 20.37 8.23 -31.84
C PRO A 26 20.55 7.49 -30.52
N THR A 27 21.79 7.12 -30.21
CA THR A 27 22.22 6.67 -28.90
C THR A 27 22.25 7.86 -27.93
N SER A 28 21.12 8.17 -27.30
CA SER A 28 21.03 9.07 -26.14
C SER A 28 19.89 8.53 -25.25
N SER A 29 19.91 8.47 -23.92
CA SER A 29 20.63 9.27 -22.92
C SER A 29 20.45 8.61 -21.53
N LEU A 30 21.44 7.86 -21.02
CA LEU A 30 21.43 7.46 -19.59
C LEU A 30 21.47 8.68 -18.64
N LYS A 31 21.91 9.85 -19.13
CA LYS A 31 21.87 11.14 -18.44
C LYS A 31 20.46 11.66 -18.19
N ASP A 32 19.47 11.35 -19.02
CA ASP A 32 18.12 11.90 -18.86
C ASP A 32 17.34 11.21 -17.74
N LEU A 33 17.53 9.90 -17.52
CA LEU A 33 16.89 9.21 -16.39
C LEU A 33 17.45 9.66 -15.04
N SER A 34 18.77 9.89 -14.96
CA SER A 34 19.43 10.46 -13.77
C SER A 34 18.97 11.90 -13.51
N SER A 35 18.82 12.71 -14.55
CA SER A 35 18.32 14.08 -14.45
C SER A 35 16.84 14.12 -14.06
N HIS A 36 16.04 13.22 -14.62
CA HIS A 36 14.62 13.07 -14.29
C HIS A 36 14.39 12.66 -12.83
N THR A 37 15.21 11.72 -12.31
CA THR A 37 15.17 11.29 -10.91
C THR A 37 15.59 12.40 -9.96
N ARG A 38 16.60 13.20 -10.34
CA ARG A 38 17.03 14.37 -9.55
C ARG A 38 15.97 15.47 -9.53
N ALA A 39 15.32 15.72 -10.67
CA ALA A 39 14.21 16.68 -10.76
C ALA A 39 13.00 16.28 -9.91
N LEU A 40 12.66 14.98 -9.86
CA LEU A 40 11.61 14.46 -8.98
C LEU A 40 11.94 14.65 -7.50
N LYS A 41 13.18 14.38 -7.09
CA LYS A 41 13.64 14.60 -5.70
C LYS A 41 13.58 16.07 -5.29
N LEU A 42 14.02 16.98 -6.15
CA LEU A 42 13.95 18.42 -5.89
C LEU A 42 12.49 18.91 -5.81
N LYS A 43 11.60 18.39 -6.67
CA LYS A 43 10.16 18.67 -6.57
C LYS A 43 9.56 18.15 -5.27
N HIS A 44 9.95 16.96 -4.83
CA HIS A 44 9.49 16.41 -3.57
C HIS A 44 9.93 17.27 -2.38
N GLN A 45 11.22 17.62 -2.31
CA GLN A 45 11.76 18.52 -1.27
C GLN A 45 11.07 19.88 -1.26
N SER A 46 10.86 20.49 -2.44
CA SER A 46 10.14 21.77 -2.53
C SER A 46 8.68 21.67 -2.07
N LEU A 47 8.01 20.53 -2.30
CA LEU A 47 6.66 20.29 -1.80
C LEU A 47 6.64 20.09 -0.28
N GLU A 48 7.64 19.40 0.27
CA GLU A 48 7.80 19.23 1.72
C GLU A 48 8.04 20.57 2.42
N GLU A 49 8.97 21.39 1.93
CA GLU A 49 9.25 22.73 2.46
C GLU A 49 7.99 23.62 2.42
N ARG A 50 7.22 23.57 1.33
CA ARG A 50 5.95 24.31 1.21
C ARG A 50 4.89 23.81 2.17
N LEU A 51 4.83 22.50 2.43
CA LEU A 51 3.91 21.92 3.40
C LEU A 51 4.28 22.37 4.81
N GLU A 52 5.57 22.35 5.17
CA GLU A 52 6.05 22.82 6.47
C GLU A 52 5.71 24.30 6.70
N LEU A 53 5.94 25.16 5.69
CA LEU A 53 5.53 26.57 5.71
C LEU A 53 4.02 26.73 5.91
N CYS A 54 3.20 25.97 5.17
CA CYS A 54 1.75 26.03 5.29
C CYS A 54 1.26 25.60 6.68
N LEU A 55 1.87 24.57 7.26
CA LEU A 55 1.56 24.11 8.62
C LEU A 55 1.96 25.15 9.67
N LEU A 56 3.10 25.82 9.51
CA LEU A 56 3.54 26.90 10.38
C LEU A 56 2.59 28.10 10.30
N GLU A 57 2.21 28.52 9.09
CA GLU A 57 1.23 29.59 8.88
C GLU A 57 -0.13 29.25 9.50
N LEU A 58 -0.61 28.02 9.29
CA LEU A 58 -1.87 27.55 9.88
C LEU A 58 -1.79 27.56 11.40
N ARG A 59 -0.68 27.10 11.99
CA ARG A 59 -0.45 27.16 13.44
C ARG A 59 -0.51 28.61 13.93
N GLN A 60 0.15 29.54 13.25
CA GLN A 60 0.16 30.94 13.64
C GLN A 60 -1.23 31.60 13.50
N LEU A 61 -1.99 31.23 12.46
CA LEU A 61 -3.38 31.67 12.30
C LEU A 61 -4.26 31.10 13.40
N CYS A 62 -4.14 29.81 13.75
CA CYS A 62 -4.88 29.19 14.84
C CYS A 62 -4.59 29.87 16.19
N ILE A 63 -3.32 30.18 16.48
CA ILE A 63 -2.94 30.91 17.71
C ILE A 63 -3.52 32.32 17.69
N ARG A 64 -3.39 33.05 16.57
CA ARG A 64 -3.89 34.42 16.44
C ARG A 64 -5.42 34.49 16.58
N GLU A 65 -6.14 33.57 15.97
CA GLU A 65 -7.60 33.47 16.11
C GLU A 65 -7.99 32.98 17.51
N ALA A 66 -7.13 32.21 18.21
CA ALA A 66 -7.34 31.83 19.60
C ALA A 66 -7.18 32.96 20.61
N VAL A 67 -6.30 33.90 20.33
CA VAL A 67 -6.07 35.07 21.19
C VAL A 67 -6.97 36.26 20.77
N ARG A 68 -7.65 36.18 19.62
CA ARG A 68 -8.62 37.20 19.18
C ARG A 68 -9.98 36.91 19.79
N PRO A 69 -10.44 37.64 20.81
CA PRO A 69 -11.76 37.41 21.39
C PRO A 69 -12.84 37.68 20.32
N PRO A 70 -13.75 36.72 20.04
CA PRO A 70 -14.87 36.97 19.15
C PRO A 70 -15.74 38.07 19.74
N ARG A 71 -16.00 39.12 18.96
CA ARG A 71 -16.98 40.14 19.32
C ARG A 71 -18.38 39.51 19.35
N GLY A 72 -18.96 39.39 20.54
CA GLY A 72 -20.30 38.85 20.79
C GLY A 72 -20.33 37.43 21.37
N GLN A 73 -21.53 37.01 21.80
CA GLN A 73 -21.85 35.83 22.65
C GLN A 73 -21.28 34.45 22.21
N ARG A 74 -20.61 34.36 21.04
CA ARG A 74 -19.96 33.14 20.54
C ARG A 74 -18.62 32.80 21.23
N CYS A 75 -18.12 33.67 22.11
CA CYS A 75 -16.85 33.49 22.83
C CYS A 75 -16.81 32.22 23.69
N VAL A 76 -17.89 31.92 24.40
CA VAL A 76 -17.93 30.84 25.39
C VAL A 76 -17.91 29.45 24.73
N LEU A 77 -18.65 29.29 23.63
CA LEU A 77 -18.72 28.04 22.86
C LEU A 77 -17.41 27.75 22.12
N TRP A 78 -16.77 28.78 21.55
CA TRP A 78 -15.51 28.64 20.82
C TRP A 78 -14.35 28.24 21.75
N LEU A 79 -14.23 28.89 22.90
CA LEU A 79 -13.26 28.52 23.95
C LEU A 79 -13.54 27.12 24.51
N SER A 80 -14.81 26.74 24.70
CA SER A 80 -15.15 25.40 25.19
C SER A 80 -14.81 24.28 24.20
N GLY A 81 -14.99 24.50 22.90
CA GLY A 81 -14.68 23.52 21.85
C GLY A 81 -13.18 23.34 21.66
N TRP A 82 -12.44 24.45 21.65
CA TRP A 82 -10.98 24.45 21.56
C TRP A 82 -10.32 23.86 22.82
N ALA A 83 -10.77 24.27 24.01
CA ALA A 83 -10.31 23.70 25.28
C ALA A 83 -10.60 22.19 25.37
N LYS A 84 -11.74 21.71 24.84
CA LYS A 84 -12.09 20.29 24.81
C LYS A 84 -11.23 19.48 23.82
N GLY A 85 -10.90 20.07 22.66
CA GLY A 85 -9.97 19.46 21.71
C GLY A 85 -8.54 19.35 22.26
N ILE A 86 -8.07 20.41 22.91
CA ILE A 86 -6.77 20.46 23.59
C ILE A 86 -6.73 19.48 24.76
N LEU A 87 -7.77 19.44 25.60
CA LEU A 87 -7.88 18.52 26.72
C LEU A 87 -7.87 17.05 26.24
N ASN A 88 -8.57 16.71 25.16
CA ASN A 88 -8.55 15.35 24.60
C ASN A 88 -7.16 14.93 24.12
N GLN A 89 -6.42 15.79 23.40
CA GLN A 89 -5.06 15.49 22.95
C GLN A 89 -4.10 15.29 24.14
N GLN A 90 -4.29 16.06 25.19
CA GLN A 90 -3.47 15.99 26.40
C GLN A 90 -3.85 14.83 27.32
N GLU A 91 -5.12 14.44 27.39
CA GLU A 91 -5.54 13.23 28.09
C GLU A 91 -4.86 11.98 27.49
N LEU A 92 -4.53 11.99 26.19
CA LEU A 92 -3.79 10.93 25.51
C LEU A 92 -2.26 11.02 25.74
N THR A 93 -1.69 12.23 25.68
CA THR A 93 -0.22 12.44 25.65
C THR A 93 0.37 12.75 27.04
N GLY A 94 -0.42 13.27 27.97
CA GLY A 94 -0.01 13.69 29.32
C GLY A 94 0.95 14.87 29.38
N LYS A 95 1.08 15.65 28.31
CA LYS A 95 1.97 16.83 28.23
C LYS A 95 1.17 18.05 27.75
N MET A 96 1.27 19.16 28.47
CA MET A 96 0.72 20.47 28.08
C MET A 96 1.69 21.17 27.10
N PRO A 97 1.22 21.77 25.99
CA PRO A 97 2.07 22.60 25.14
C PRO A 97 2.63 23.80 25.92
N SER A 98 3.91 24.15 25.70
CA SER A 98 4.54 25.30 26.36
C SER A 98 3.91 26.64 25.98
N ASP A 99 3.30 26.72 24.80
CA ASP A 99 2.66 27.94 24.26
C ASP A 99 1.17 28.03 24.65
N TYR A 100 0.69 27.21 25.60
CA TYR A 100 -0.68 27.31 26.08
C TYR A 100 -0.83 28.67 26.79
N PRO A 101 -1.76 29.53 26.34
CA PRO A 101 -1.89 30.87 26.88
C PRO A 101 -2.42 30.78 28.31
N LEU A 102 -1.50 30.81 29.28
CA LEU A 102 -1.77 30.96 30.69
C LEU A 102 -1.72 32.44 31.03
N MET A 103 -2.67 32.91 31.83
CA MET A 103 -2.53 34.24 32.43
C MET A 103 -1.34 34.24 33.41
N PRO A 104 -0.68 35.38 33.67
CA PRO A 104 0.58 35.44 34.44
C PRO A 104 0.56 34.79 35.85
N ASP A 105 -0.62 34.53 36.42
CA ASP A 105 -0.81 33.92 37.75
C ASP A 105 -1.72 32.66 37.74
N GLU A 106 -2.05 32.10 36.58
CA GLU A 106 -2.96 30.95 36.48
C GLU A 106 -2.19 29.63 36.30
N ASN A 107 -2.39 28.68 37.23
CA ASN A 107 -1.81 27.34 37.09
C ASN A 107 -2.53 26.56 35.97
N PRO A 108 -1.79 25.84 35.11
CA PRO A 108 -2.41 25.06 34.05
C PRO A 108 -3.38 24.03 34.63
N PRO A 109 -4.52 23.76 33.94
CA PRO A 109 -5.51 22.82 34.43
C PRO A 109 -4.90 21.42 34.62
N PRO A 110 -5.24 20.71 35.72
CA PRO A 110 -4.70 19.39 35.99
C PRO A 110 -5.26 18.35 35.02
N VAL A 111 -4.46 17.92 34.05
CA VAL A 111 -4.85 16.91 33.05
C VAL A 111 -4.50 15.52 33.56
N ARG A 112 -5.51 14.73 33.93
CA ARG A 112 -5.35 13.30 34.23
C ARG A 112 -5.24 12.53 32.92
N ARG A 113 -4.09 11.89 32.68
CA ARG A 113 -3.94 10.95 31.55
C ARG A 113 -5.05 9.91 31.57
N ARG A 114 -5.73 9.69 30.45
CA ARG A 114 -6.59 8.52 30.28
C ARG A 114 -5.70 7.28 30.19
N ILE A 115 -5.74 6.46 31.24
CA ILE A 115 -5.13 5.13 31.24
C ILE A 115 -6.21 4.16 30.75
N GLY A 116 -6.27 3.97 29.44
CA GLY A 116 -6.98 2.83 28.82
C GLY A 116 -6.01 1.70 28.50
N ALA A 117 -6.44 0.71 27.70
CA ALA A 117 -5.55 -0.29 27.11
C ALA A 117 -4.63 0.38 26.08
N SER A 118 -3.55 1.02 26.53
CA SER A 118 -2.48 1.45 25.63
C SER A 118 -1.73 0.19 25.20
N PHE A 119 -2.07 -0.35 24.04
CA PHE A 119 -1.22 -1.34 23.40
C PHE A 119 0.07 -0.62 23.03
N LYS A 120 1.18 -0.99 23.68
CA LYS A 120 2.50 -0.56 23.23
C LYS A 120 2.74 -1.29 21.91
N LEU A 121 2.49 -0.64 20.79
CA LEU A 121 3.02 -1.13 19.52
C LEU A 121 4.54 -1.12 19.65
N ASP A 122 5.14 -2.30 19.58
CA ASP A 122 6.59 -2.41 19.56
C ASP A 122 7.09 -1.66 18.32
N LYS A 123 8.04 -0.74 18.50
CA LYS A 123 8.61 0.06 17.40
C LYS A 123 9.24 -0.81 16.32
N ARG A 124 9.63 -2.04 16.68
CA ARG A 124 10.12 -3.06 15.75
C ARG A 124 9.06 -3.55 14.76
N LEU A 125 7.79 -3.63 15.17
CA LEU A 125 6.68 -4.00 14.29
C LEU A 125 6.34 -2.91 13.27
N ILE A 126 6.73 -1.66 13.55
CA ILE A 126 6.49 -0.49 12.69
C ILE A 126 7.64 -0.32 11.68
N LEU A 127 8.83 -0.84 12.02
CA LEU A 127 10.06 -0.81 11.22
C LEU A 127 10.39 -2.21 10.66
N GLN A 128 9.37 -3.02 10.40
CA GLN A 128 9.59 -4.35 9.84
C GLN A 128 10.24 -4.19 8.47
N ASP A 129 11.50 -4.65 8.35
CA ASP A 129 12.31 -4.49 7.13
C ASP A 129 11.57 -5.10 5.93
N LYS A 130 11.86 -4.60 4.73
CA LYS A 130 11.23 -5.09 3.50
C LYS A 130 11.36 -6.62 3.36
N GLU A 131 12.43 -7.20 3.90
CA GLU A 131 12.70 -8.64 3.89
C GLU A 131 11.69 -9.44 4.72
N ASP A 132 11.32 -8.97 5.92
CA ASP A 132 10.26 -9.57 6.70
C ASP A 132 8.90 -9.39 6.02
N SER A 133 8.71 -8.28 5.28
CA SER A 133 7.50 -8.04 4.50
C SER A 133 7.36 -9.00 3.32
N GLU A 134 8.46 -9.35 2.65
CA GLU A 134 8.49 -10.36 1.57
C GLU A 134 8.28 -11.78 2.10
N LEU A 135 8.92 -12.13 3.22
CA LEU A 135 8.73 -13.41 3.89
C LEU A 135 7.28 -13.60 4.36
N GLN A 136 6.69 -12.59 5.02
CA GLN A 136 5.29 -12.61 5.43
C GLN A 136 4.34 -12.77 4.23
N THR A 137 4.65 -12.11 3.11
CA THR A 137 3.86 -12.27 1.87
C THR A 137 3.92 -13.71 1.37
N LEU A 138 5.10 -14.33 1.34
CA LEU A 138 5.23 -15.74 0.93
C LEU A 138 4.53 -16.71 1.89
N GLU A 139 4.55 -16.45 3.20
CA GLU A 139 3.88 -17.29 4.21
C GLU A 139 2.36 -17.22 4.09
N THR A 140 1.83 -16.01 3.89
CA THR A 140 0.40 -15.78 3.66
C THR A 140 -0.07 -16.39 2.34
N ASP A 141 0.69 -16.22 1.25
CA ASP A 141 0.41 -16.85 -0.04
C ASP A 141 0.40 -18.38 0.07
N LEU A 142 1.35 -18.97 0.79
CA LEU A 142 1.39 -20.41 1.01
C LEU A 142 0.14 -20.90 1.74
N ALA A 143 -0.27 -20.21 2.81
CA ALA A 143 -1.46 -20.57 3.58
C ALA A 143 -2.73 -20.56 2.72
N VAL A 144 -2.90 -19.52 1.88
CA VAL A 144 -4.02 -19.42 0.94
C VAL A 144 -3.97 -20.55 -0.09
N HIS A 145 -2.83 -20.81 -0.71
CA HIS A 145 -2.71 -21.85 -1.73
C HIS A 145 -2.86 -23.27 -1.18
N GLN A 146 -2.51 -23.52 0.08
CA GLN A 146 -2.82 -24.78 0.76
C GLN A 146 -4.33 -25.01 0.86
N GLN A 147 -5.09 -23.99 1.25
CA GLN A 147 -6.56 -24.08 1.30
C GLN A 147 -7.16 -24.30 -0.11
N ILE A 148 -6.65 -23.60 -1.12
CA ILE A 148 -7.08 -23.79 -2.52
C ILE A 148 -6.78 -25.21 -2.99
N TYR A 149 -5.58 -25.73 -2.70
CA TYR A 149 -5.21 -27.10 -3.06
C TYR A 149 -6.09 -28.13 -2.36
N GLU A 150 -6.33 -27.99 -1.06
CA GLU A 150 -7.21 -28.90 -0.32
C GLU A 150 -8.64 -28.88 -0.86
N ALA A 151 -9.17 -27.69 -1.17
CA ALA A 151 -10.47 -27.55 -1.80
C ALA A 151 -10.49 -28.20 -3.19
N ALA A 152 -9.49 -27.93 -4.03
CA ALA A 152 -9.37 -28.53 -5.36
C ALA A 152 -9.24 -30.06 -5.30
N ARG A 153 -8.53 -30.60 -4.30
CA ARG A 153 -8.42 -32.03 -4.04
C ARG A 153 -9.77 -32.64 -3.67
N LYS A 154 -10.51 -32.01 -2.75
CA LYS A 154 -11.87 -32.44 -2.35
C LYS A 154 -12.82 -32.44 -3.56
N LEU A 155 -12.84 -31.35 -4.33
CA LEU A 155 -13.64 -31.23 -5.55
C LEU A 155 -13.28 -32.28 -6.61
N SER A 156 -12.04 -32.74 -6.65
CA SER A 156 -11.61 -33.78 -7.61
C SER A 156 -12.10 -35.19 -7.23
N LEU A 157 -12.44 -35.42 -5.96
CA LEU A 157 -12.87 -36.70 -5.42
C LEU A 157 -14.39 -36.86 -5.35
N GLU A 158 -15.16 -35.88 -5.84
CA GLU A 158 -16.62 -35.97 -5.84
C GLU A 158 -17.13 -37.12 -6.74
N GLU A 159 -18.16 -37.82 -6.25
CA GLU A 159 -18.65 -39.06 -6.85
C GLU A 159 -19.45 -38.81 -8.15
N HIS A 160 -20.22 -37.72 -8.19
CA HIS A 160 -21.16 -37.38 -9.26
C HIS A 160 -20.57 -36.45 -10.35
N LEU A 161 -19.34 -36.71 -10.78
CA LEU A 161 -18.69 -35.93 -11.83
C LEU A 161 -18.73 -36.64 -13.19
N SER A 162 -19.06 -35.90 -14.26
CA SER A 162 -18.88 -36.38 -15.63
C SER A 162 -17.39 -36.55 -15.98
N LYS A 163 -17.07 -37.40 -16.96
CA LYS A 163 -15.68 -37.64 -17.43
C LYS A 163 -14.89 -36.34 -17.72
N PRO A 164 -15.42 -35.34 -18.46
CA PRO A 164 -14.71 -34.08 -18.68
C PRO A 164 -14.53 -33.27 -17.40
N GLN A 165 -15.51 -33.27 -16.48
CA GLN A 165 -15.39 -32.62 -15.18
C GLN A 165 -14.27 -33.25 -14.34
N LYS A 166 -14.23 -34.60 -14.24
CA LYS A 166 -13.15 -35.33 -13.54
C LYS A 166 -11.77 -34.95 -14.08
N LYS A 167 -11.61 -34.92 -15.41
CA LYS A 167 -10.34 -34.53 -16.06
C LYS A 167 -9.95 -33.09 -15.73
N SER A 168 -10.90 -32.16 -15.81
CA SER A 168 -10.68 -30.74 -15.49
C SER A 168 -10.29 -30.54 -14.02
N ARG A 169 -11.02 -31.15 -13.08
CA ARG A 169 -10.75 -31.06 -11.64
C ARG A 169 -9.40 -31.66 -11.26
N LEU A 170 -9.04 -32.80 -11.83
CA LEU A 170 -7.73 -33.42 -11.61
C LEU A 170 -6.59 -32.53 -12.12
N GLN A 171 -6.76 -31.91 -13.30
CA GLN A 171 -5.78 -30.96 -13.83
C GLN A 171 -5.65 -29.73 -12.93
N GLN A 172 -6.77 -29.19 -12.41
CA GLN A 172 -6.75 -28.10 -11.45
C GLN A 172 -6.01 -28.49 -10.17
N CYS A 173 -6.32 -29.65 -9.58
CA CYS A 173 -5.65 -30.17 -8.39
C CYS A 173 -4.12 -30.26 -8.59
N LYS A 174 -3.66 -30.77 -9.75
CA LYS A 174 -2.23 -30.85 -10.08
C LYS A 174 -1.55 -29.48 -10.21
N ARG A 175 -2.25 -28.46 -10.73
CA ARG A 175 -1.73 -27.09 -10.84
C ARG A 175 -1.54 -26.47 -9.46
N GLU A 176 -2.54 -26.58 -8.60
CA GLU A 176 -2.48 -26.04 -7.24
C GLU A 176 -1.41 -26.75 -6.40
N GLU A 177 -1.29 -28.08 -6.53
CA GLU A 177 -0.23 -28.84 -5.86
C GLU A 177 1.17 -28.34 -6.26
N LYS A 178 1.40 -28.08 -7.55
CA LYS A 178 2.66 -27.53 -8.04
C LYS A 178 2.92 -26.14 -7.47
N LYS A 179 1.89 -25.29 -7.35
CA LYS A 179 1.99 -23.94 -6.80
C LYS A 179 2.35 -23.97 -5.31
N VAL A 180 1.73 -24.86 -4.53
CA VAL A 180 2.07 -25.08 -3.11
C VAL A 180 3.53 -25.49 -2.97
N ARG A 181 4.01 -26.46 -3.76
CA ARG A 181 5.44 -26.87 -3.71
C ARG A 181 6.39 -25.72 -4.06
N GLN A 182 6.05 -24.91 -5.05
CA GLN A 182 6.86 -23.74 -5.44
C GLN A 182 6.95 -22.70 -4.31
N LEU A 183 5.83 -22.44 -3.62
CA LEU A 183 5.80 -21.51 -2.48
C LEU A 183 6.58 -22.05 -1.28
N GLN A 184 6.47 -23.36 -1.00
CA GLN A 184 7.28 -24.02 0.04
C GLN A 184 8.78 -23.90 -0.25
N GLU A 185 9.17 -24.14 -1.50
CA GLU A 185 10.57 -23.99 -1.94
C GLU A 185 11.03 -22.54 -1.83
N ALA A 186 10.22 -21.58 -2.29
CA ALA A 186 10.55 -20.16 -2.18
C ALA A 186 10.75 -19.72 -0.72
N LEU A 187 9.90 -20.18 0.21
CA LEU A 187 10.06 -19.93 1.64
C LEU A 187 11.32 -20.57 2.21
N PHE A 188 11.62 -21.81 1.82
CA PHE A 188 12.86 -22.48 2.25
C PHE A 188 14.09 -21.72 1.77
N GLN A 189 14.11 -21.31 0.50
CA GLN A 189 15.19 -20.51 -0.08
C GLN A 189 15.33 -19.15 0.59
N HIS A 190 14.23 -18.48 0.96
CA HIS A 190 14.27 -17.21 1.67
C HIS A 190 14.83 -17.38 3.09
N ARG A 191 14.39 -18.42 3.82
CA ARG A 191 14.87 -18.71 5.19
C ARG A 191 16.34 -19.11 5.26
N ASN A 192 16.91 -19.68 4.20
CA ASN A 192 18.33 -20.03 4.13
C ASN A 192 19.22 -18.87 3.63
N LYS A 193 18.62 -17.79 3.12
CA LYS A 193 19.34 -16.61 2.60
C LYS A 193 19.45 -15.48 3.63
N SER A 194 18.50 -15.39 4.58
CA SER A 194 18.65 -14.61 5.82
C SER A 194 19.60 -15.31 6.80
#